data_AF-A0A9D4UM14-F1
#
_entry.id   AF-A0A9D4UM14-F1
#
_cell.length_a   1.000
_cell.length_b   1.000
_cell.length_c   1.000
_cell.angle_alpha   90.00
_cell.angle_beta   90.00
_cell.angle_gamma   90.00
#
_symmetry.space_group_name_H-M   'P 1'
#
loop_
_entity.id
_entity.type
_entity.pdbx_description
1 polymer ?
#
loop_
_entity_poly.entity_id
_entity_poly.type
_entity_poly.pdbx_seq_one_letter_code
_entity_poly.pdbx_strand_id
1 'polypeptide(L)'
;MASLAKLSNTVASASASTSSSFSYVSLLLKRPCFSASFASQPFLQQTIHGRASRRRPALHRELGFQILATAAEAPAATEQASDTQRVKDFLEELKSVGRIRIIVNTGVGVLESVTSLERLFYHTIAGRGEYANLMNKEENVDFHLLLNKVKSAKFAKGKSMTGDIPTYSIRFLDDEDKAAALFLVMWKPDTKGEYDEGQVEAFESLLSQHGDTYYFKQ
;
A
#
# COMPACT_ATOMS: atom_id res chain seq x y z
N MET A 1 -50.12 -59.42 -4.91
CA MET A 1 -48.86 -58.93 -5.52
C MET A 1 -48.66 -57.48 -5.11
N ALA A 2 -47.55 -57.20 -4.43
CA ALA A 2 -47.16 -55.86 -4.01
C ALA A 2 -46.65 -55.03 -5.21
N SER A 3 -46.90 -53.73 -5.22
CA SER A 3 -45.91 -52.74 -5.65
C SER A 3 -46.30 -51.33 -5.22
N LEU A 4 -45.42 -50.74 -4.41
CA LEU A 4 -45.37 -49.34 -4.02
C LEU A 4 -44.79 -48.49 -5.16
N ALA A 5 -45.29 -47.27 -5.35
CA ALA A 5 -44.52 -46.20 -5.97
C ALA A 5 -44.78 -44.87 -5.24
N LYS A 6 -43.67 -44.27 -4.83
CA LYS A 6 -43.51 -43.13 -3.93
C LYS A 6 -43.80 -41.79 -4.61
N LEU A 7 -44.34 -40.88 -3.81
CA LEU A 7 -44.32 -39.42 -3.98
C LEU A 7 -42.89 -38.89 -3.84
N SER A 8 -42.56 -37.87 -4.63
CA SER A 8 -41.52 -36.89 -4.27
C SER A 8 -41.91 -35.50 -4.77
N ASN A 9 -42.25 -34.63 -3.84
CA ASN A 9 -42.38 -33.19 -4.03
C ASN A 9 -40.99 -32.56 -4.02
N THR A 10 -40.69 -31.73 -5.02
CA THR A 10 -39.50 -30.88 -5.03
C THR A 10 -39.94 -29.43 -4.82
N VAL A 11 -39.53 -28.86 -3.69
CA VAL A 11 -39.70 -27.45 -3.34
C VAL A 11 -38.51 -26.69 -3.92
N ALA A 12 -38.77 -25.74 -4.82
CA ALA A 12 -37.76 -24.79 -5.28
C ALA A 12 -37.75 -23.57 -4.34
N SER A 13 -36.64 -23.34 -3.65
CA SER A 13 -36.38 -22.10 -2.92
C SER A 13 -35.66 -21.11 -3.84
N ALA A 14 -36.28 -19.97 -4.08
CA ALA A 14 -35.64 -18.84 -4.73
C ALA A 14 -35.00 -17.94 -3.65
N SER A 15 -33.68 -17.79 -3.68
CA SER A 15 -32.97 -16.76 -2.93
C SER A 15 -32.61 -15.60 -3.86
N ALA A 16 -33.14 -14.43 -3.53
CA ALA A 16 -32.83 -13.17 -4.20
C ALA A 16 -31.43 -12.70 -3.77
N SER A 17 -30.53 -12.46 -4.74
CA SER A 17 -29.30 -11.71 -4.53
C SER A 17 -29.48 -10.30 -5.10
N THR A 18 -29.51 -9.32 -4.21
CA THR A 18 -29.51 -7.89 -4.56
C THR A 18 -28.08 -7.47 -4.87
N SER A 19 -27.74 -7.31 -6.16
CA SER A 19 -26.50 -6.67 -6.59
C SER A 19 -26.72 -5.17 -6.73
N SER A 20 -26.15 -4.39 -5.81
CA SER A 20 -26.07 -2.93 -5.94
C SER A 20 -25.00 -2.59 -6.97
N SER A 21 -25.43 -2.27 -8.18
CA SER A 21 -24.58 -1.75 -9.25
C SER A 21 -24.48 -0.23 -9.11
N PHE A 22 -23.27 0.26 -8.80
CA PHE A 22 -22.97 1.70 -8.81
C PHE A 22 -22.41 2.10 -10.18
N SER A 23 -23.11 2.98 -10.88
CA SER A 23 -22.67 3.57 -12.14
C SER A 23 -21.79 4.80 -11.87
N TYR A 24 -20.56 4.80 -12.39
CA TYR A 24 -19.70 5.98 -12.43
C TYR A 24 -19.75 6.62 -13.82
N VAL A 25 -20.19 7.87 -13.88
CA VAL A 25 -20.12 8.74 -15.07
C VAL A 25 -18.79 9.47 -15.02
N SER A 26 -17.91 9.24 -16.02
CA SER A 26 -16.65 9.96 -16.15
C SER A 26 -16.83 11.17 -17.06
N LEU A 27 -16.71 12.39 -16.50
CA LEU A 27 -16.70 13.64 -17.24
C LEU A 27 -15.27 13.94 -17.73
N LEU A 28 -15.07 13.92 -19.06
CA LEU A 28 -13.88 14.47 -19.70
C LEU A 28 -13.89 16.00 -19.61
N LEU A 29 -13.00 16.59 -18.81
CA LEU A 29 -12.70 18.03 -18.84
C LEU A 29 -11.29 18.28 -19.41
N LYS A 30 -11.26 19.03 -20.50
CA LYS A 30 -10.05 19.59 -21.14
C LYS A 30 -9.38 20.59 -20.18
N ARG A 31 -8.07 20.45 -19.98
CA ARG A 31 -7.23 21.35 -19.15
C ARG A 31 -6.92 22.67 -19.88
N PRO A 32 -7.02 23.84 -19.22
CA PRO A 32 -6.29 25.03 -19.62
C PRO A 32 -4.96 25.14 -18.85
N CYS A 33 -3.90 25.52 -19.56
CA CYS A 33 -2.60 25.89 -19.01
C CYS A 33 -2.71 27.17 -18.18
N PHE A 34 -2.25 27.14 -16.92
CA PHE A 34 -1.92 28.34 -16.16
C PHE A 34 -0.50 28.20 -15.61
N SER A 35 0.36 29.11 -16.05
CA SER A 35 1.71 29.34 -15.53
C SER A 35 1.60 30.37 -14.41
N ALA A 36 2.03 30.02 -13.21
CA ALA A 36 2.22 30.96 -12.10
C ALA A 36 3.64 30.81 -11.55
N SER A 37 4.45 31.85 -11.76
CA SER A 37 5.80 31.98 -11.24
C SER A 37 5.72 32.47 -9.79
N PHE A 38 6.29 31.73 -8.84
CA PHE A 38 6.41 32.15 -7.44
C PHE A 38 7.86 32.48 -7.11
N ALA A 39 8.07 33.74 -6.70
CA ALA A 39 9.34 34.28 -6.26
C ALA A 39 9.70 33.77 -4.86
N SER A 40 10.94 33.32 -4.71
CA SER A 40 11.55 32.87 -3.46
C SER A 40 12.03 34.06 -2.60
N GLN A 41 11.68 34.07 -1.30
CA GLN A 41 12.36 34.89 -0.29
C GLN A 41 13.34 34.06 0.55
N PRO A 42 14.49 34.61 0.97
CA PRO A 42 15.51 33.90 1.74
C PRO A 42 15.21 33.91 3.26
N PHE A 43 15.43 32.77 3.89
CA PHE A 43 15.31 32.55 5.34
C PHE A 43 16.65 32.79 6.04
N LEU A 44 16.65 33.66 7.05
CA LEU A 44 17.79 33.93 7.94
C LEU A 44 18.05 32.73 8.87
N GLN A 45 19.29 32.21 8.87
CA GLN A 45 19.80 31.33 9.92
C GLN A 45 20.56 32.15 10.97
N GLN A 46 20.15 32.05 12.24
CA GLN A 46 20.91 32.52 13.38
C GLN A 46 21.75 31.38 13.97
N THR A 47 23.04 31.67 14.14
CA THR A 47 24.08 30.83 14.74
C THR A 47 23.98 30.87 16.26
N ILE A 48 23.96 29.72 16.94
CA ILE A 48 24.19 29.64 18.39
C ILE A 48 25.53 28.97 18.66
N HIS A 49 26.40 29.69 19.38
CA HIS A 49 27.67 29.23 19.93
C HIS A 49 27.51 28.81 21.40
N GLY A 50 28.28 27.82 21.82
CA GLY A 50 28.67 27.60 23.22
C GLY A 50 28.44 26.15 23.68
N ARG A 51 29.29 25.54 24.51
CA ARG A 51 30.53 25.95 25.15
C ARG A 51 31.18 24.66 25.70
N ALA A 52 32.49 24.51 25.55
CA ALA A 52 33.26 23.40 26.10
C ALA A 52 33.40 23.48 27.63
N SER A 53 33.49 22.33 28.32
CA SER A 53 34.18 22.24 29.62
C SER A 53 34.58 20.81 30.06
N ARG A 54 35.91 20.60 30.09
CA ARG A 54 36.75 19.94 31.14
C ARG A 54 36.73 18.41 31.40
N ARG A 55 37.85 17.79 30.94
CA ARG A 55 38.80 16.83 31.58
C ARG A 55 38.78 16.81 33.14
N ARG A 56 39.12 15.78 33.94
CA ARG A 56 39.93 14.50 33.95
C ARG A 56 39.81 13.95 35.43
N PRO A 57 40.53 12.92 35.94
CA PRO A 57 40.99 11.61 35.43
C PRO A 57 40.76 10.39 36.40
N ALA A 58 41.02 9.18 35.87
CA ALA A 58 41.64 7.96 36.45
C ALA A 58 41.29 7.42 37.86
N LEU A 59 41.02 6.10 37.94
CA LEU A 59 41.79 5.16 38.79
C LEU A 59 41.50 3.68 38.49
N HIS A 60 42.57 2.89 38.62
CA HIS A 60 42.72 1.44 38.48
C HIS A 60 41.71 0.59 39.27
N ARG A 61 41.34 -0.57 38.72
CA ARG A 61 41.57 -1.86 39.38
C ARG A 61 41.42 -3.04 38.41
N GLU A 62 42.50 -3.81 38.29
CA GLU A 62 42.48 -5.20 37.82
C GLU A 62 41.65 -6.06 38.79
N LEU A 63 40.94 -7.06 38.26
CA LEU A 63 40.88 -8.41 38.81
C LEU A 63 40.20 -9.32 37.77
N GLY A 64 40.94 -10.31 37.31
CA GLY A 64 40.50 -11.27 36.31
C GLY A 64 39.44 -12.23 36.83
N PHE A 65 38.53 -12.58 35.93
CA PHE A 65 37.78 -13.83 35.95
C PHE A 65 37.57 -14.24 34.49
N GLN A 66 38.33 -15.24 34.04
CA GLN A 66 38.05 -15.94 32.78
C GLN A 66 36.90 -16.91 33.06
N ILE A 67 35.69 -16.51 32.66
CA ILE A 67 34.58 -17.44 32.50
C ILE A 67 34.61 -17.90 31.04
N LEU A 68 35.03 -19.15 30.83
CA LEU A 68 34.79 -19.88 29.59
C LEU A 68 33.28 -20.17 29.52
N ALA A 69 32.52 -19.20 28.99
CA ALA A 69 31.17 -19.43 28.55
C ALA A 69 31.23 -20.05 27.14
N THR A 70 30.99 -21.35 27.05
CA THR A 70 30.56 -22.00 25.82
C THR A 70 29.23 -21.38 25.41
N ALA A 71 29.29 -20.41 24.50
CA ALA A 71 28.12 -19.85 23.85
C ALA A 71 27.51 -20.95 22.97
N ALA A 72 26.49 -21.63 23.48
CA ALA A 72 25.52 -22.26 22.63
C ALA A 72 24.82 -21.14 21.86
N GLU A 73 25.01 -21.10 20.53
CA GLU A 73 24.24 -20.24 19.63
C GLU A 73 22.76 -20.55 19.84
N ALA A 74 22.08 -19.67 20.57
CA ALA A 74 20.64 -19.63 20.59
C ALA A 74 20.18 -19.37 19.15
N PRO A 75 19.20 -20.13 18.62
CA PRO A 75 18.65 -19.85 17.30
C PRO A 75 18.13 -18.41 17.29
N ALA A 76 18.54 -17.66 16.26
CA ALA A 76 18.16 -16.27 16.05
C ALA A 76 16.64 -16.11 16.25
N ALA A 77 16.26 -15.39 17.31
CA ALA A 77 14.89 -14.97 17.50
C ALA A 77 14.50 -14.17 16.27
N THR A 78 13.51 -14.66 15.52
CA THR A 78 12.96 -13.98 14.37
C THR A 78 12.33 -12.70 14.89
N GLU A 79 13.02 -11.58 14.73
CA GLU A 79 12.55 -10.26 15.11
C GLU A 79 11.25 -10.01 14.32
N GLN A 80 10.09 -10.09 15.00
CA GLN A 80 8.82 -9.80 14.36
C GLN A 80 8.83 -8.34 13.92
N ALA A 81 8.88 -8.13 12.60
CA ALA A 81 8.81 -6.80 12.02
C ALA A 81 7.53 -6.10 12.50
N SER A 82 7.64 -4.81 12.87
CA SER A 82 6.48 -4.04 13.29
C SER A 82 5.41 -4.01 12.19
N ASP A 83 4.14 -3.84 12.56
CA ASP A 83 3.03 -3.76 11.60
C ASP A 83 3.30 -2.73 10.49
N THR A 84 3.87 -1.56 10.84
CA THR A 84 4.20 -0.54 9.84
C THR A 84 5.35 -0.97 8.93
N GLN A 85 6.34 -1.70 9.45
CA GLN A 85 7.43 -2.23 8.63
C GLN A 85 6.89 -3.22 7.58
N ARG A 86 5.96 -4.10 7.96
CA ARG A 86 5.32 -5.03 7.02
C ARG A 86 4.56 -4.32 5.89
N VAL A 87 3.92 -3.18 6.19
CA VAL A 87 3.28 -2.37 5.14
C VAL A 87 4.32 -1.76 4.21
N LYS A 88 5.44 -1.25 4.74
CA LYS A 88 6.52 -0.69 3.92
C LYS A 88 7.12 -1.75 3.00
N ASP A 89 7.46 -2.92 3.54
CA ASP A 89 8.06 -4.00 2.77
C ASP A 89 7.13 -4.40 1.60
N PHE A 90 5.84 -4.49 1.86
CA PHE A 90 4.84 -4.75 0.81
C PHE A 90 4.74 -3.61 -0.23
N LEU A 91 4.81 -2.34 0.19
CA LEU A 91 4.84 -1.20 -0.74
C LEU A 91 6.13 -1.18 -1.59
N GLU A 92 7.26 -1.62 -1.04
CA GLU A 92 8.52 -1.78 -1.76
C GLU A 92 8.43 -2.92 -2.79
N GLU A 93 7.86 -4.07 -2.42
CA GLU A 93 7.59 -5.17 -3.36
C GLU A 93 6.66 -4.74 -4.51
N LEU A 94 5.65 -3.91 -4.21
CA LEU A 94 4.72 -3.38 -5.21
C LEU A 94 5.36 -2.50 -6.28
N LYS A 95 6.59 -2.00 -6.07
CA LYS A 95 7.33 -1.29 -7.12
C LYS A 95 7.53 -2.14 -8.37
N SER A 96 7.62 -3.47 -8.22
CA SER A 96 7.74 -4.42 -9.34
C SER A 96 6.54 -4.42 -10.30
N VAL A 97 5.36 -3.98 -9.84
CA VAL A 97 4.14 -3.86 -10.65
C VAL A 97 4.18 -2.65 -11.58
N GLY A 98 5.15 -1.75 -11.45
CA GLY A 98 5.34 -0.63 -12.36
C GLY A 98 4.20 0.39 -12.34
N ARG A 99 3.59 0.65 -13.50
CA ARG A 99 2.59 1.71 -13.67
C ARG A 99 1.24 1.34 -13.06
N ILE A 100 0.79 2.14 -12.10
CA ILE A 100 -0.50 1.96 -11.44
C ILE A 100 -1.35 3.23 -11.54
N ARG A 101 -2.64 3.09 -11.29
CA ARG A 101 -3.55 4.18 -10.99
C ARG A 101 -3.90 4.10 -9.52
N ILE A 102 -3.50 5.13 -8.79
CA ILE A 102 -3.89 5.32 -7.41
C ILE A 102 -5.26 5.97 -7.40
N ILE A 103 -6.20 5.37 -6.68
CA ILE A 103 -7.58 5.82 -6.54
C ILE A 103 -7.88 6.00 -5.06
N VAL A 104 -8.25 7.23 -4.68
CA VAL A 104 -8.71 7.57 -3.32
C VAL A 104 -10.14 8.07 -3.42
N ASN A 105 -11.03 7.46 -2.64
CA ASN A 105 -12.45 7.78 -2.62
C ASN A 105 -12.86 8.25 -1.22
N THR A 106 -13.38 9.46 -1.11
CA THR A 106 -13.83 10.05 0.15
C THR A 106 -15.29 9.72 0.48
N GLY A 107 -15.98 8.99 -0.38
CA GLY A 107 -17.42 8.73 -0.35
C GLY A 107 -18.24 9.76 -1.13
N VAL A 108 -17.70 10.97 -1.34
CA VAL A 108 -18.35 12.06 -2.10
C VAL A 108 -17.60 12.42 -3.37
N GLY A 109 -16.29 12.17 -3.40
CA GLY A 109 -15.44 12.43 -4.54
C GLY A 109 -14.42 11.32 -4.71
N VAL A 110 -13.99 11.14 -5.96
CA VAL A 110 -12.94 10.21 -6.33
C VAL A 110 -11.82 11.00 -6.99
N LEU A 111 -10.61 10.82 -6.49
CA LEU A 111 -9.40 11.32 -7.13
C LEU A 111 -8.61 10.12 -7.65
N GLU A 112 -8.22 10.19 -8.91
CA GLU A 112 -7.42 9.17 -9.57
C GLU A 112 -6.17 9.81 -10.17
N SER A 113 -5.02 9.17 -10.01
CA SER A 113 -3.83 9.54 -10.77
C SER A 113 -3.01 8.32 -11.17
N VAL A 114 -2.38 8.40 -12.35
CA VAL A 114 -1.52 7.35 -12.90
C VAL A 114 -0.07 7.70 -12.59
N THR A 115 0.68 6.77 -11.98
CA THR A 115 2.06 6.93 -11.52
C THR A 115 2.76 5.57 -11.37
N SER A 116 4.04 5.54 -11.04
CA SER A 116 4.70 4.38 -10.42
C SER A 116 5.00 4.64 -8.94
N LEU A 117 5.39 3.59 -8.21
CA LEU A 117 5.77 3.68 -6.79
C LEU A 117 7.28 3.88 -6.56
N GLU A 118 8.09 4.06 -7.62
CA GLU A 118 9.56 4.08 -7.52
C GLU A 118 10.09 5.16 -6.58
N ARG A 119 9.39 6.29 -6.48
CA ARG A 119 9.77 7.46 -5.67
C ARG A 119 9.11 7.49 -4.29
N LEU A 120 8.64 6.34 -3.79
CA LEU A 120 8.14 6.23 -2.43
C LEU A 120 9.23 6.57 -1.41
N PHE A 121 8.86 7.35 -0.39
CA PHE A 121 9.69 7.61 0.78
C PHE A 121 8.84 7.64 2.04
N TYR A 122 9.47 7.37 3.19
CA TYR A 122 8.77 7.21 4.46
C TYR A 122 9.14 8.33 5.42
N HIS A 123 8.14 8.86 6.14
CA HIS A 123 8.36 9.91 7.12
C HIS A 123 7.44 9.75 8.34
N THR A 124 8.02 9.83 9.53
CA THR A 124 7.29 9.78 10.80
C THR A 124 7.04 11.17 11.33
N ILE A 125 5.76 11.50 11.52
CA ILE A 125 5.32 12.75 12.11
C ILE A 125 4.91 12.48 13.56
N ALA A 126 5.60 13.13 14.50
CA ALA A 126 5.32 13.01 15.93
C ALA A 126 3.83 13.30 16.23
N GLY A 127 3.17 12.37 16.91
CA GLY A 127 1.74 12.47 17.26
C GLY A 127 0.75 12.19 16.13
N ARG A 128 1.19 12.00 14.88
CA ARG A 128 0.31 11.64 13.75
C ARG A 128 0.57 10.26 13.16
N GLY A 129 1.78 9.72 13.37
CA GLY A 129 2.17 8.40 12.87
C GLY A 129 3.12 8.49 11.68
N GLU A 130 3.32 7.35 11.04
CA GLU A 130 4.25 7.12 9.95
C GLU A 130 3.53 7.08 8.60
N TYR A 131 4.05 7.81 7.62
CA TYR A 131 3.47 7.94 6.30
C TYR A 131 4.39 7.34 5.24
N ALA A 132 3.78 6.63 4.28
CA ALA A 132 4.36 6.46 2.96
C ALA A 132 3.94 7.65 2.10
N ASN A 133 4.91 8.27 1.44
CA ASN A 133 4.73 9.49 0.66
C ASN A 133 5.24 9.25 -0.75
N LEU A 134 4.52 9.80 -1.73
CA LEU A 134 4.91 9.81 -3.13
C LEU A 134 4.73 11.21 -3.67
N MET A 135 5.83 11.84 -4.04
CA MET A 135 5.84 13.16 -4.68
C MET A 135 6.44 13.02 -6.08
N ASN A 136 5.60 13.08 -7.10
CA ASN A 136 6.00 13.07 -8.50
C ASN A 136 5.51 14.35 -9.20
N LYS A 137 6.42 15.32 -9.38
CA LYS A 137 6.09 16.62 -9.97
C LYS A 137 5.74 16.51 -11.44
N GLU A 138 6.39 15.61 -12.17
CA GLU A 138 6.17 15.40 -13.61
C GLU A 138 4.76 14.84 -13.87
N GLU A 139 4.27 13.99 -12.97
CA GLU A 139 2.92 13.40 -13.04
C GLU A 139 1.87 14.19 -12.24
N ASN A 140 2.29 15.27 -11.57
CA ASN A 140 1.49 16.10 -10.66
C ASN A 140 0.77 15.25 -9.59
N VAL A 141 1.50 14.33 -8.98
CA VAL A 141 1.02 13.46 -7.89
C VAL A 141 1.70 13.84 -6.59
N ASP A 142 0.89 14.08 -5.58
CA ASP A 142 1.29 14.13 -4.18
C ASP A 142 0.34 13.21 -3.39
N PHE A 143 0.86 12.08 -2.93
CA PHE A 143 0.09 11.03 -2.27
C PHE A 143 0.70 10.67 -0.92
N HIS A 144 -0.17 10.55 0.09
CA HIS A 144 0.23 10.21 1.45
C HIS A 144 -0.67 9.10 1.98
N LEU A 145 -0.06 8.03 2.48
CA LEU A 145 -0.74 6.90 3.12
C LEU A 145 -0.27 6.77 4.57
N LEU A 146 -1.18 6.94 5.53
CA LEU A 146 -0.88 6.76 6.95
C LEU A 146 -0.78 5.26 7.27
N LEU A 147 0.45 4.76 7.44
CA LEU A 147 0.73 3.33 7.57
C LEU A 147 0.13 2.72 8.82
N ASN A 148 0.09 3.47 9.93
CA ASN A 148 -0.50 2.99 11.19
C ASN A 148 -1.98 2.61 11.06
N LYS A 149 -2.68 3.15 10.05
CA LYS A 149 -4.10 2.88 9.83
C LYS A 149 -4.37 1.72 8.88
N VAL A 150 -3.40 1.32 8.06
CA VAL A 150 -3.54 0.21 7.11
C VAL A 150 -3.57 -1.12 7.87
N LYS A 151 -4.66 -1.88 7.70
CA LYS A 151 -4.88 -3.20 8.32
C LYS A 151 -4.50 -4.34 7.38
N SER A 152 -4.93 -4.25 6.12
CA SER A 152 -4.71 -5.30 5.12
C SER A 152 -4.70 -4.76 3.69
N ALA A 153 -4.19 -5.57 2.77
CA ALA A 153 -4.28 -5.38 1.33
C ALA A 153 -5.03 -6.55 0.70
N LYS A 154 -6.04 -6.26 -0.13
CA LYS A 154 -6.84 -7.26 -0.83
C LYS A 154 -6.62 -7.18 -2.33
N PHE A 155 -6.18 -8.28 -2.91
CA PHE A 155 -6.02 -8.43 -4.35
C PHE A 155 -7.36 -8.75 -5.00
N ALA A 156 -7.56 -8.25 -6.22
CA ALA A 156 -8.74 -8.57 -7.01
C ALA A 156 -8.44 -8.52 -8.50
N LYS A 157 -8.96 -9.52 -9.21
CA LYS A 157 -9.02 -9.57 -10.67
C LYS A 157 -10.45 -9.29 -11.12
N GLY A 158 -10.59 -8.55 -12.21
CA GLY A 158 -11.88 -8.10 -12.70
C GLY A 158 -11.87 -7.82 -14.20
N LYS A 159 -12.87 -7.10 -14.66
CA LYS A 159 -12.98 -6.61 -16.03
C LYS A 159 -13.30 -5.12 -16.03
N SER A 160 -12.73 -4.41 -16.99
CA SER A 160 -13.07 -3.01 -17.25
C SER A 160 -14.56 -2.87 -17.59
N MET A 161 -15.17 -1.75 -17.23
CA MET A 161 -16.52 -1.42 -17.69
C MET A 161 -16.54 -1.03 -19.18
N THR A 162 -15.40 -0.58 -19.70
CA THR A 162 -15.25 -0.20 -21.12
C THR A 162 -14.51 -1.31 -21.84
N GLY A 163 -15.24 -2.39 -22.17
CA GLY A 163 -14.74 -3.56 -22.90
C GLY A 163 -14.27 -4.73 -22.02
N ASP A 164 -13.98 -5.88 -22.63
CA ASP A 164 -13.54 -7.12 -21.97
C ASP A 164 -12.04 -7.11 -21.57
N ILE A 165 -11.53 -5.98 -21.10
CA ILE A 165 -10.14 -5.84 -20.68
C ILE A 165 -10.01 -6.37 -19.24
N PRO A 166 -9.12 -7.35 -18.95
CA PRO A 166 -8.88 -7.80 -17.59
C PRO A 166 -8.27 -6.67 -16.75
N THR A 167 -8.66 -6.57 -15.49
CA THR A 167 -8.15 -5.55 -14.55
C THR A 167 -7.59 -6.21 -13.31
N TYR A 168 -6.49 -5.67 -12.78
CA TYR A 168 -5.78 -6.19 -11.62
C TYR A 168 -5.67 -5.08 -10.59
N SER A 169 -6.13 -5.31 -9.36
CA SER A 169 -6.21 -4.26 -8.36
C SER A 169 -5.88 -4.74 -6.96
N ILE A 170 -5.40 -3.81 -6.14
CA ILE A 170 -4.98 -4.03 -4.76
C ILE A 170 -5.64 -2.95 -3.92
N ARG A 171 -6.55 -3.36 -3.04
CA ARG A 171 -7.30 -2.47 -2.16
C ARG A 171 -6.68 -2.49 -0.78
N PHE A 172 -6.24 -1.35 -0.30
CA PHE A 172 -5.79 -1.17 1.08
C PHE A 172 -6.99 -0.87 1.97
N LEU A 173 -7.16 -1.67 3.01
CA LEU A 173 -8.21 -1.50 4.01
C LEU A 173 -7.63 -0.90 5.29
N ASP A 174 -8.38 0.01 5.90
CA ASP A 174 -8.03 0.60 7.19
C ASP A 174 -8.49 -0.26 8.38
N ASP A 175 -8.32 0.24 9.59
CA ASP A 175 -8.73 -0.42 10.83
C ASP A 175 -10.26 -0.56 10.99
N GLU A 176 -11.04 0.14 10.18
CA GLU A 176 -12.50 0.05 10.12
C GLU A 176 -13.00 -0.77 8.91
N ASP A 177 -12.10 -1.51 8.24
CA ASP A 177 -12.36 -2.27 7.02
C ASP A 177 -12.88 -1.40 5.85
N LYS A 178 -12.62 -0.09 5.88
CA LYS A 178 -12.92 0.84 4.79
C LYS A 178 -11.72 0.94 3.84
N ALA A 179 -12.00 1.21 2.57
CA ALA A 179 -10.94 1.35 1.57
C ALA A 179 -10.19 2.68 1.76
N ALA A 180 -8.94 2.61 2.22
CA ALA A 180 -8.06 3.77 2.35
C ALA A 180 -7.53 4.21 0.97
N ALA A 181 -7.16 3.25 0.13
CA ALA A 181 -6.71 3.47 -1.24
C ALA A 181 -6.93 2.20 -2.09
N LEU A 182 -7.02 2.39 -3.40
CA LEU A 182 -7.04 1.31 -4.38
C LEU A 182 -5.95 1.57 -5.42
N PHE A 183 -5.06 0.60 -5.62
CA PHE A 183 -4.07 0.62 -6.69
C PHE A 183 -4.55 -0.31 -7.80
N LEU A 184 -4.79 0.24 -8.98
CA LEU A 184 -5.17 -0.48 -10.18
C LEU A 184 -3.95 -0.58 -11.10
N VAL A 185 -3.55 -1.77 -11.52
CA VAL A 185 -2.49 -1.94 -12.52
C VAL A 185 -2.97 -1.34 -13.83
N MET A 186 -2.18 -0.43 -14.39
CA MET A 186 -2.57 0.35 -15.56
C MET A 186 -1.88 -0.15 -16.82
N TRP A 187 -2.69 -0.43 -17.84
CA TRP A 187 -2.22 -0.65 -19.20
C TRP A 187 -1.62 0.63 -19.79
N LYS A 188 -0.88 0.46 -20.89
CA LYS A 188 -0.21 1.52 -21.64
C LYS A 188 -1.23 2.56 -22.13
N PRO A 189 -0.91 3.87 -22.08
CA PRO A 189 -1.74 4.90 -22.69
C PRO A 189 -2.06 4.58 -24.15
N ASP A 190 -3.26 4.98 -24.60
CA ASP A 190 -3.70 4.83 -25.99
C ASP A 190 -3.79 3.38 -26.52
N THR A 191 -3.71 2.38 -25.65
CA THR A 191 -3.92 0.96 -25.98
C THR A 191 -5.27 0.44 -25.46
N LYS A 192 -5.71 -0.70 -26.01
CA LYS A 192 -6.94 -1.40 -25.57
C LYS A 192 -6.63 -2.46 -24.52
N GLY A 193 -5.98 -2.06 -23.42
CA GLY A 193 -5.68 -2.99 -22.32
C GLY A 193 -4.35 -3.73 -22.45
N GLU A 194 -3.39 -3.19 -23.20
CA GLU A 194 -2.05 -3.78 -23.30
C GLU A 194 -1.18 -3.31 -22.13
N TYR A 195 -0.78 -4.25 -21.28
CA TYR A 195 0.09 -3.99 -20.13
C TYR A 195 1.57 -3.88 -20.54
N ASP A 196 2.38 -3.26 -19.69
CA ASP A 196 3.84 -3.30 -19.85
C ASP A 196 4.37 -4.73 -19.62
N GLU A 197 5.51 -5.06 -20.21
CA GLU A 197 6.12 -6.40 -20.09
C GLU A 197 6.44 -6.71 -18.61
N GLY A 198 6.05 -7.90 -18.14
CA GLY A 198 6.28 -8.34 -16.76
C GLY A 198 5.30 -7.77 -15.73
N GLN A 199 4.44 -6.83 -16.12
CA GLN A 199 3.59 -6.09 -15.19
C GLN A 199 2.50 -6.95 -14.55
N VAL A 200 1.85 -7.78 -15.38
CA VAL A 200 0.79 -8.70 -14.92
C VAL A 200 1.42 -9.86 -14.15
N GLU A 201 2.58 -10.35 -14.60
CA GLU A 201 3.35 -11.41 -13.96
C GLU A 201 3.81 -10.99 -12.57
N ALA A 202 4.27 -9.74 -12.39
CA ALA A 202 4.63 -9.20 -11.09
C ALA A 202 3.42 -9.16 -10.14
N PHE A 203 2.24 -8.73 -10.62
CA PHE A 203 1.01 -8.77 -9.83
C PHE A 203 0.62 -10.19 -9.43
N GLU A 204 0.63 -11.14 -10.37
CA GLU A 204 0.27 -12.54 -10.10
C GLU A 204 1.29 -13.21 -9.16
N SER A 205 2.57 -12.83 -9.23
CA SER A 205 3.60 -13.27 -8.30
C SER A 205 3.31 -12.81 -6.87
N LEU A 206 2.96 -11.54 -6.69
CA LEU A 206 2.59 -10.99 -5.37
C LEU A 206 1.31 -11.63 -4.83
N LEU A 207 0.31 -11.83 -5.69
CA LEU A 207 -0.92 -12.55 -5.34
C LEU A 207 -0.60 -13.99 -4.89
N SER A 208 0.28 -14.69 -5.61
CA SER A 208 0.68 -16.05 -5.24
C SER A 208 1.47 -16.10 -3.93
N GLN A 209 2.29 -15.08 -3.64
CA GLN A 209 3.12 -15.01 -2.43
C GLN A 209 2.29 -14.69 -1.18
N HIS A 210 1.34 -13.77 -1.30
CA HIS A 210 0.62 -13.21 -0.14
C HIS A 210 -0.83 -13.69 -0.02
N GLY A 211 -1.37 -14.33 -1.05
CA GLY A 211 -2.77 -14.74 -1.15
C GLY A 211 -3.72 -13.58 -1.46
N ASP A 212 -5.02 -13.89 -1.52
CA ASP A 212 -6.06 -12.92 -1.89
C ASP A 212 -6.15 -11.73 -0.92
N THR A 213 -5.77 -11.93 0.34
CA THR A 213 -5.75 -10.87 1.36
C THR A 213 -4.54 -11.04 2.26
N TYR A 214 -3.71 -10.01 2.30
CA TYR A 214 -2.53 -9.92 3.14
C TYR A 214 -2.80 -9.03 4.35
N TYR A 215 -2.68 -9.59 5.56
CA TYR A 215 -2.91 -8.86 6.82
C TYR A 215 -1.58 -8.38 7.41
N PHE A 216 -1.46 -7.07 7.60
CA PHE A 216 -0.25 -6.44 8.15
C PHE A 216 -0.22 -6.44 9.67
N LYS A 217 -1.40 -6.32 10.29
CA LYS A 217 -1.61 -6.39 11.74
C LYS A 217 -1.98 -7.82 12.12
N GLN A 218 -1.30 -8.39 13.11
CA GLN A 218 -1.63 -9.69 13.70
C GLN A 218 -2.48 -9.51 14.95
#